data_AF-A0A7C0XPJ7-F1
#
_entry.id   AF-A0A7C0XPJ7-F1
#
_cell.length_a   1.000
_cell.length_b   1.000
_cell.length_c   1.000
_cell.angle_alpha   90.00
_cell.angle_beta   90.00
_cell.angle_gamma   90.00
#
_symmetry.space_group_name_H-M   'P 1'
#
loop_
_entity.id
_entity.type
_entity.pdbx_description
1 polymer ?
#
loop_
_entity_poly.entity_id
_entity_poly.type
_entity_poly.pdbx_seq_one_letter_code
_entity_poly.pdbx_strand_id
1 'polypeptide(L)' 'MKKRKGKGIRKRGEIVGIEKETLDFILEVSKSNHPREFIGMLRADGDAGLVTDVLFLPGTLSSDESAIIRL' A
#
# COMPACT_ATOMS: atom_id res chain seq x y z
N MET A 1 3.36 39.01 -3.26
CA MET A 1 2.41 38.04 -3.86
C MET A 1 3.05 36.65 -3.92
N LYS A 2 2.66 35.71 -3.05
CA LYS A 2 3.12 34.31 -3.11
C LYS A 2 2.40 33.62 -4.28
N LYS A 3 3.13 33.28 -5.34
CA LYS A 3 2.61 32.49 -6.47
C LYS A 3 2.14 31.13 -5.94
N ARG A 4 0.83 30.90 -5.92
CA ARG A 4 0.26 29.55 -5.75
C ARG A 4 0.66 28.76 -6.99
N LYS A 5 1.57 27.79 -6.86
CA LYS A 5 1.89 26.84 -7.94
C LYS A 5 0.60 26.12 -8.32
N GLY A 6 0.23 26.18 -9.59
CA GLY A 6 -0.93 25.48 -10.13
C GLY A 6 -0.84 24.00 -9.80
N LYS A 7 -1.92 23.46 -9.22
CA LYS A 7 -2.08 22.03 -8.98
C LYS A 7 -2.14 21.37 -10.37
N GLY A 8 -1.06 20.69 -10.77
CA GLY A 8 -1.01 19.98 -12.05
C GLY A 8 -2.19 19.02 -12.16
N ILE A 9 -2.78 18.92 -13.35
CA ILE A 9 -3.85 17.97 -13.65
C ILE A 9 -3.24 16.57 -13.50
N ARG A 10 -3.64 15.84 -12.45
CA ARG A 10 -3.18 14.46 -12.24
C ARG A 10 -3.84 13.53 -13.23
N LYS A 11 -3.13 12.47 -13.63
CA LYS A 11 -3.73 11.42 -14.46
C LYS A 11 -4.67 10.59 -13.59
N ARG A 12 -5.83 10.20 -14.12
CA ARG A 12 -6.73 9.26 -13.43
C ARG A 12 -5.97 7.95 -13.17
N GLY A 13 -6.06 7.46 -11.93
CA GLY A 13 -5.34 6.27 -11.47
C GLY A 13 -3.89 6.50 -11.01
N GLU A 14 -3.39 7.74 -11.01
CA GLU A 14 -2.08 8.04 -10.43
C GLU A 14 -2.11 7.89 -8.89
N ILE A 15 -1.26 7.02 -8.35
CA ILE A 15 -1.09 6.86 -6.90
C ILE A 15 -0.21 7.98 -6.37
N VAL A 16 -0.68 8.68 -5.33
CA VAL A 16 -0.03 9.88 -4.79
C VAL A 16 0.36 9.77 -3.32
N GLY A 17 -0.06 8.71 -2.65
CA GLY A 17 0.26 8.49 -1.26
C GLY A 17 -0.44 7.27 -0.67
N ILE A 18 -0.12 7.03 0.60
CA ILE A 18 -0.72 6.01 1.44
C ILE A 18 -1.31 6.75 2.64
N GLU A 19 -2.53 6.41 3.01
CA GLU A 19 -3.14 6.94 4.22
C GLU A 19 -2.29 6.53 5.45
N LYS A 20 -2.17 7.44 6.41
CA LYS A 20 -1.28 7.25 7.56
C LYS A 20 -1.65 5.98 8.34
N GLU A 21 -2.93 5.74 8.55
CA GLU A 21 -3.42 4.57 9.28
C GLU A 21 -3.07 3.27 8.57
N THR A 22 -3.21 3.22 7.24
CA THR A 22 -2.82 2.07 6.41
C THR A 22 -1.32 1.82 6.48
N LEU A 23 -0.50 2.87 6.43
CA LEU A 23 0.94 2.76 6.54
C LEU A 23 1.36 2.24 7.93
N ASP A 24 0.79 2.82 8.99
CA ASP A 24 1.06 2.40 10.37
C ASP A 24 0.71 0.93 10.56
N PHE A 25 -0.43 0.49 10.00
CA PHE A 25 -0.85 -0.91 10.03
C PHE A 25 0.12 -1.83 9.28
N ILE A 26 0.56 -1.48 8.07
CA ILE A 26 1.54 -2.27 7.30
C ILE A 26 2.83 -2.44 8.11
N LEU A 27 3.31 -1.38 8.76
CA LEU A 27 4.53 -1.41 9.57
C LEU A 27 4.38 -2.30 10.80
N GLU A 28 3.26 -2.25 11.51
CA GLU A 28 3.01 -3.10 12.68
C GLU A 28 2.88 -4.59 12.30
N VAL A 29 2.22 -4.89 11.18
CA VAL A 29 2.15 -6.25 10.64
C VAL A 29 3.55 -6.74 10.26
N SER A 30 4.39 -5.88 9.67
CA SER A 30 5.77 -6.22 9.32
C SER A 30 6.63 -6.54 10.52
N LYS A 31 6.56 -5.72 11.58
CA LYS A 31 7.26 -5.98 12.85
C LYS A 31 6.81 -7.30 13.48
N SER A 32 5.51 -7.57 13.43
CA SER A 32 4.91 -8.77 14.03
C SER A 32 5.23 -10.05 13.26
N ASN A 33 5.50 -9.96 11.96
CA ASN A 33 5.84 -11.12 11.13
C ASN A 33 7.33 -11.45 11.10
N HIS A 34 8.22 -10.53 11.50
CA HIS A 34 9.66 -10.78 11.53
C HIS A 34 10.01 -12.09 12.26
N PRO A 35 10.85 -12.97 11.69
CA PRO A 35 11.64 -12.80 10.46
C PRO A 35 10.94 -13.21 9.16
N ARG A 36 9.68 -13.64 9.23
CA ARG A 36 8.92 -14.10 8.06
C ARG A 36 8.37 -12.93 7.25
N GLU A 37 8.20 -13.19 5.95
CA GLU A 37 7.62 -12.24 5.01
C GLU A 37 6.10 -12.44 4.84
N PHE A 38 5.40 -11.38 4.43
CA PHE A 38 4.01 -11.43 4.01
C PHE A 38 3.82 -10.59 2.74
N ILE A 39 2.75 -10.86 2.00
CA ILE A 39 2.34 -10.07 0.84
C ILE A 39 0.88 -9.64 1.05
N GLY A 40 0.56 -8.43 0.60
CA GLY A 40 -0.81 -7.92 0.55
C GLY A 40 -1.06 -7.14 -0.73
N MET A 41 -2.33 -7.06 -1.12
CA MET A 41 -2.78 -6.22 -2.23
C MET A 41 -3.16 -4.84 -1.70
N LEU A 42 -2.61 -3.78 -2.30
CA LEU A 42 -2.97 -2.41 -1.96
C LEU A 42 -4.17 -1.95 -2.77
N ARG A 43 -5.17 -1.39 -2.09
CA ARG A 43 -6.33 -0.77 -2.72
C ARG A 43 -6.24 0.74 -2.57
N ALA A 44 -6.42 1.43 -3.68
CA ALA A 44 -6.49 2.88 -3.69
C ALA A 44 -7.90 3.38 -4.01
N ASP A 45 -8.22 4.54 -3.46
CA ASP A 45 -9.34 5.37 -3.94
C ASP A 45 -9.01 5.84 -5.37
N GLY A 46 -9.85 5.44 -6.32
CA GLY A 46 -9.61 5.65 -7.76
C GLY A 46 -9.59 7.13 -8.19
N ASP A 47 -10.23 8.01 -7.43
CA ASP A 47 -10.30 9.44 -7.74
C ASP A 47 -9.24 10.24 -6.96
N ALA A 48 -8.95 9.83 -5.72
CA ALA A 48 -7.95 10.51 -4.88
C ALA A 48 -6.51 10.04 -5.13
N GLY A 49 -6.32 8.81 -5.62
CA GLY A 49 -5.02 8.17 -5.77
C GLY A 49 -4.35 7.82 -4.45
N LEU A 50 -5.13 7.71 -3.37
CA LEU A 50 -4.63 7.40 -2.03
C LEU A 50 -4.85 5.91 -1.74
N VAL A 51 -3.80 5.20 -1.33
CA VAL A 51 -3.93 3.83 -0.82
C VAL A 51 -4.57 3.90 0.55
N THR A 52 -5.76 3.32 0.69
CA THR A 52 -6.57 3.33 1.92
C THR A 52 -6.56 1.97 2.60
N ASP A 53 -6.35 0.89 1.86
CA ASP A 53 -6.47 -0.46 2.40
C ASP A 53 -5.35 -1.38 1.90
N VAL A 54 -5.02 -2.36 2.73
CA VAL A 54 -4.23 -3.54 2.37
C VAL A 54 -5.07 -4.79 2.63
N LEU A 55 -5.22 -5.63 1.60
CA LEU A 55 -5.87 -6.92 1.71
C LEU A 55 -4.80 -8.01 1.80
N PHE A 56 -4.81 -8.78 2.88
CA PHE A 56 -4.01 -9.99 2.97
C PHE A 56 -4.78 -11.16 2.39
N LEU A 57 -4.13 -11.87 1.47
CA LEU A 57 -4.73 -13.06 0.89
C LEU A 57 -4.32 -14.29 1.72
N PRO A 58 -5.29 -15.10 2.20
CA PRO A 58 -4.98 -16.38 2.83
C PRO A 58 -4.32 -17.31 1.79
N GLY A 59 -3.39 -18.14 2.24
CA GLY A 59 -2.64 -19.04 1.34
C GLY A 59 -1.29 -18.50 0.85
N THR A 60 -0.78 -17.42 1.45
CA THR A 60 0.62 -17.02 1.25
C THR A 60 1.53 -18.14 1.77
N LEU A 61 2.24 -18.81 0.86
CA LEU A 61 3.32 -19.73 1.23
C LEU A 61 4.57 -18.89 1.47
N SER A 62 4.85 -18.54 2.72
CA SER A 62 6.10 -17.90 3.11
C SER A 62 7.16 -18.97 3.33
N SER A 63 8.19 -19.00 2.48
CA SER A 63 9.46 -19.66 2.79
C SER A 63 10.42 -18.67 3.46
N ASP A 64 11.63 -19.11 3.81
CA ASP A 64 12.67 -18.23 4.34
C ASP A 64 13.15 -17.17 3.32
N GLU A 65 12.78 -17.29 2.04
CA GLU A 65 13.27 -16.42 0.95
C GLU A 65 12.16 -15.69 0.18
N SER A 66 10.90 -16.14 0.22
CA SER A 66 9.83 -15.52 -0.58
C SER A 66 8.44 -15.86 -0.07
N ALA A 67 7.52 -14.93 -0.29
CA ALA A 67 6.08 -15.15 -0.26
C ALA A 67 5.53 -15.29 -1.69
N ILE A 68 4.69 -16.31 -1.95
CA ILE A 68 4.05 -16.54 -3.26
C ILE A 68 2.54 -16.51 -3.10
N ILE A 69 1.86 -15.79 -4.02
CA ILE A 69 0.40 -15.80 -4.19
C ILE A 69 0.10 -16.43 -5.55
N ARG A 70 -0.78 -17.45 -5.58
CA ARG A 70 -1.41 -17.94 -6.80
C ARG A 70 -2.78 -17.28 -6.94
N LEU A 71 -2.93 -16.42 -7.93
CA LEU A 71 -4.21 -15.87 -8.39
C LEU A 71 -4.76 -16.71 -9.54
#